data_AF-A0A6G2DEW0-F1
#
_entry.id   AF-A0A6G2DEW0-F1
#
_cell.length_a   1.000
_cell.length_b   1.000
_cell.length_c   1.000
_cell.angle_alpha   90.00
_cell.angle_beta   90.00
_cell.angle_gamma   90.00
#
_symmetry.space_group_name_H-M   'P 1'
#
loop_
_entity.id
_entity.type
_entity.pdbx_description
1 polymer ?
#
loop_
_entity_poly.entity_id
_entity_poly.type
_entity_poly.pdbx_seq_one_letter_code
_entity_poly.pdbx_strand_id
1 'polypeptide(L)'
;YEDYLDMEFLSRKLGVHMHAITKDGIYTANRNIGKYTVHESTLVSMPIFYRTPEEMAGKEIVKCMFIDEPEILDAAIEKIPAEFYERYSINKSAPFYLELLTKNVDKGSAITHLAEKLGLTKDETMAIGDEE
;
A
#
# COMPACT_ATOMS: atom_id res chain seq x y z
N TYR A 1 -4.13 8.72 7.20
CA TYR A 1 -3.00 9.64 7.37
C TYR A 1 -2.07 9.14 8.47
N GLU A 2 -2.55 8.92 9.70
CA GLU A 2 -1.75 8.30 10.78
C GLU A 2 -1.10 6.97 10.37
N ASP A 3 -1.86 6.08 9.73
CA ASP A 3 -1.30 4.81 9.24
C ASP A 3 -0.16 5.00 8.23
N TYR A 4 -0.25 6.02 7.38
CA TYR A 4 0.81 6.34 6.45
C TYR A 4 2.05 6.86 7.19
N LEU A 5 1.88 7.72 8.20
CA LEU A 5 3.01 8.22 9.00
C LEU A 5 3.72 7.08 9.75
N ASP A 6 2.98 6.13 10.31
CA ASP A 6 3.54 4.97 10.99
C ASP A 6 4.35 4.09 10.04
N MET A 7 3.80 3.79 8.86
CA MET A 7 4.49 3.00 7.84
C MET A 7 5.72 3.75 7.28
N GLU A 8 5.60 5.05 7.02
CA GLU A 8 6.70 5.90 6.52
C GLU A 8 7.83 5.97 7.54
N PHE A 9 7.50 6.20 8.80
CA PHE A 9 8.47 6.23 9.88
C PHE A 9 9.18 4.89 10.06
N LEU A 10 8.43 3.78 9.98
CA LEU A 10 9.01 2.44 10.02
C LEU A 10 9.95 2.21 8.83
N SER A 11 9.56 2.58 7.62
CA SER A 11 10.41 2.42 6.43
C SER A 11 11.77 3.11 6.60
N ARG A 12 11.76 4.34 7.14
CA ARG A 12 12.99 5.10 7.43
C ARG A 12 13.84 4.45 8.52
N LYS A 13 13.22 3.91 9.57
CA LYS A 13 13.93 3.17 10.62
C LYS A 13 14.59 1.89 10.08
N LEU A 14 13.92 1.20 9.17
CA LEU A 14 14.40 -0.04 8.58
C LEU A 14 15.36 0.19 7.41
N GLY A 15 15.43 1.41 6.87
CA GLY A 15 16.30 1.78 5.76
C GLY A 15 15.81 1.24 4.42
N VAL A 16 14.49 1.09 4.24
CA VAL A 16 13.87 0.61 2.99
C VAL A 16 13.09 1.73 2.30
N HIS A 17 13.03 1.70 0.97
CA HIS A 17 12.16 2.62 0.25
C HIS A 17 10.68 2.28 0.50
N MET A 18 9.85 3.30 0.46
CA MET A 18 8.41 3.19 0.57
C MET A 18 7.74 4.09 -0.45
N HIS A 19 6.62 3.61 -0.99
CA HIS A 19 5.66 4.49 -1.64
C HIS A 19 4.22 4.20 -1.21
N ALA A 20 3.37 5.18 -1.40
CA ALA A 20 1.93 5.10 -1.25
C ALA A 20 1.27 5.30 -2.62
N ILE A 21 0.27 4.49 -2.93
CA ILE A 21 -0.51 4.59 -4.16
C ILE A 21 -1.83 5.31 -3.84
N THR A 22 -2.14 6.34 -4.62
CA THR A 22 -3.46 6.99 -4.64
C THR A 22 -4.08 6.83 -6.03
N LYS A 23 -5.30 7.35 -6.22
CA LYS A 23 -5.93 7.42 -7.55
C LYS A 23 -5.15 8.27 -8.56
N ASP A 24 -4.37 9.24 -8.07
CA ASP A 24 -3.63 10.19 -8.92
C ASP A 24 -2.26 9.65 -9.35
N GLY A 25 -1.67 8.74 -8.55
CA GLY A 25 -0.38 8.15 -8.86
C GLY A 25 0.38 7.63 -7.63
N ILE A 26 1.69 7.44 -7.80
CA ILE A 26 2.59 6.90 -6.79
C ILE A 26 3.26 8.06 -6.05
N TYR A 27 3.17 8.07 -4.73
CA TYR A 27 3.75 9.07 -3.86
C TYR A 27 4.87 8.47 -3.02
N THR A 28 6.03 9.12 -2.93
CA THR A 28 7.15 8.66 -2.11
C THR A 28 7.81 9.83 -1.37
N ALA A 29 8.23 9.57 -0.13
CA ALA A 29 9.08 10.48 0.64
C ALA A 29 10.58 10.23 0.43
N ASN A 30 10.95 9.21 -0.36
CA ASN A 30 12.34 8.92 -0.66
C ASN A 30 12.90 9.95 -1.66
N ARG A 31 13.88 10.75 -1.22
CA ARG A 31 14.59 11.71 -2.09
C ARG A 31 15.36 11.03 -3.21
N ASN A 32 15.95 9.88 -2.89
CA ASN A 32 16.50 8.96 -3.89
C ASN A 32 15.38 7.98 -4.24
N ILE A 33 14.82 8.11 -5.43
CA ILE A 33 13.72 7.25 -5.86
C ILE A 33 14.28 5.87 -6.16
N GLY A 34 13.80 4.85 -5.46
CA GLY A 34 14.24 3.47 -5.64
C GLY A 34 13.91 2.92 -7.02
N LYS A 35 14.79 2.06 -7.54
CA LYS A 35 14.66 1.37 -8.84
C LYS A 35 13.27 0.75 -9.04
N TYR A 36 12.76 0.07 -8.02
CA TYR A 36 11.48 -0.63 -8.13
C TYR A 36 10.26 0.29 -8.03
N THR A 37 10.39 1.48 -7.44
CA THR A 37 9.34 2.53 -7.56
C THR A 37 9.23 3.04 -8.99
N VAL A 38 10.37 3.22 -9.69
CA VAL A 38 10.39 3.58 -11.12
C VAL A 38 9.84 2.44 -11.97
N HIS A 39 10.18 1.19 -11.62
CA HIS A 39 9.64 0.01 -12.28
C HIS A 39 8.11 -0.04 -12.16
N GLU A 40 7.57 0.10 -10.95
CA GLU A 40 6.12 0.09 -10.70
C GLU A 40 5.42 1.18 -11.50
N SER A 41 5.90 2.42 -11.42
CA SER A 41 5.36 3.56 -12.18
C SER A 41 5.25 3.28 -13.68
N THR A 42 6.27 2.62 -14.25
CA THR A 42 6.29 2.23 -15.66
C THR A 42 5.29 1.12 -15.95
N LEU A 43 5.22 0.11 -15.08
CA LEU A 43 4.35 -1.05 -15.22
C LEU A 43 2.87 -0.67 -15.16
N VAL A 44 2.48 0.16 -14.19
CA VAL A 44 1.09 0.55 -13.96
C VAL A 44 0.70 1.88 -14.62
N SER A 45 1.64 2.49 -15.37
CA SER A 45 1.44 3.76 -16.09
C SER A 45 0.96 4.91 -15.18
N MET A 46 1.43 4.95 -13.93
CA MET A 46 1.13 6.03 -12.98
C MET A 46 2.33 6.95 -12.78
N PRO A 47 2.14 8.28 -12.72
CA PRO A 47 3.23 9.21 -12.44
C PRO A 47 3.74 9.05 -10.99
N ILE A 48 5.00 9.42 -10.77
CA ILE A 48 5.61 9.49 -9.45
C ILE A 48 5.62 10.93 -8.94
N PHE A 49 5.18 11.13 -7.70
CA PHE A 49 5.23 12.38 -6.97
C PHE A 49 6.10 12.23 -5.73
N TYR A 50 7.20 12.98 -5.66
CA TYR A 50 7.94 13.15 -4.41
C TYR A 50 7.17 14.10 -3.48
N ARG A 51 6.89 13.69 -2.24
CA ARG A 51 6.24 14.53 -1.22
C ARG A 51 6.81 14.23 0.15
N THR A 52 6.95 15.24 1.00
CA THR A 52 7.26 14.99 2.42
C THR A 52 6.05 14.34 3.11
N PRO A 53 6.25 13.68 4.28
CA PRO A 53 5.13 13.08 5.00
C PRO A 53 4.00 14.06 5.32
N GLU A 54 4.32 15.32 5.61
CA GLU A 54 3.34 16.37 5.90
C GLU A 54 2.47 16.72 4.69
N GLU A 55 3.04 16.69 3.49
CA GLU A 55 2.32 16.97 2.23
C GLU A 55 1.37 15.83 1.82
N MET A 56 1.40 14.70 2.53
CA MET A 56 0.48 13.59 2.33
C MET A 56 -0.81 13.73 3.14
N ALA A 57 -0.92 14.75 4.00
CA ALA A 57 -2.14 15.04 4.75
C ALA A 57 -3.35 15.25 3.81
N GLY A 58 -4.46 14.57 4.12
CA GLY A 58 -5.70 14.65 3.34
C GLY A 58 -5.74 13.85 2.03
N LYS A 59 -4.66 13.15 1.66
CA LYS A 59 -4.68 12.25 0.48
C LYS A 59 -5.39 10.93 0.78
N GLU A 60 -6.22 10.49 -0.16
CA GLU A 60 -6.82 9.16 -0.16
C GLU A 60 -5.79 8.12 -0.59
N ILE A 61 -5.13 7.50 0.37
CA ILE A 61 -4.15 6.44 0.15
C ILE A 61 -4.89 5.10 0.04
N VAL A 62 -4.68 4.42 -1.08
CA VAL A 62 -5.27 3.11 -1.36
C VAL A 62 -4.38 2.00 -0.80
N LYS A 63 -3.07 2.14 -0.98
CA LYS A 63 -2.09 1.09 -0.64
C LYS A 63 -0.74 1.70 -0.29
N CYS A 64 -0.06 1.12 0.69
CA CYS A 64 1.33 1.42 1.01
C CYS A 64 2.20 0.20 0.73
N MET A 65 3.43 0.42 0.28
CA MET A 65 4.37 -0.66 -0.01
C MET A 65 5.78 -0.32 0.44
N PHE A 66 6.48 -1.27 1.05
CA PHE A 66 7.95 -1.26 1.16
C PHE A 66 8.54 -2.00 -0.03
N ILE A 67 9.54 -1.38 -0.64
CA ILE A 67 9.97 -1.76 -1.99
C ILE A 67 11.47 -1.55 -2.11
N ASP A 68 12.22 -2.62 -2.23
CA ASP A 68 13.68 -2.53 -2.37
C ASP A 68 14.25 -3.80 -2.99
N GLU A 69 15.58 -3.86 -3.15
CA GLU A 69 16.25 -5.12 -3.50
C GLU A 69 15.84 -6.24 -2.53
N PRO A 70 15.64 -7.49 -3.01
CA PRO A 70 15.09 -8.56 -2.19
C PRO A 70 15.84 -8.77 -0.87
N GLU A 71 17.17 -8.70 -0.88
CA GLU A 71 18.01 -8.89 0.29
C GLU A 71 17.82 -7.77 1.33
N ILE A 72 17.60 -6.54 0.87
CA ILE A 72 17.32 -5.38 1.72
C ILE A 72 15.92 -5.53 2.34
N LEU A 73 14.94 -5.89 1.50
CA LEU A 73 13.56 -6.05 1.93
C LEU A 73 13.40 -7.21 2.91
N ASP A 74 14.03 -8.36 2.67
CA ASP A 74 13.99 -9.53 3.57
C ASP A 74 14.60 -9.21 4.93
N ALA A 75 15.75 -8.55 4.96
CA ALA A 75 16.38 -8.11 6.21
C ALA A 75 15.55 -7.07 6.96
N ALA A 76 14.69 -6.32 6.27
CA ALA A 76 13.76 -5.38 6.88
C ALA A 76 12.51 -6.08 7.43
N ILE A 77 11.96 -7.06 6.72
CA ILE A 77 10.80 -7.86 7.13
C ILE A 77 11.06 -8.51 8.50
N GLU A 78 12.23 -9.09 8.70
CA GLU A 78 12.63 -9.71 9.98
C GLU A 78 12.64 -8.73 11.17
N LYS A 79 12.71 -7.43 10.89
CA LYS A 79 12.80 -6.35 11.89
C LYS A 79 11.48 -5.60 12.07
N ILE A 80 10.42 -5.98 11.35
CA ILE A 80 9.11 -5.37 11.51
C ILE A 80 8.56 -5.76 12.90
N PRO A 81 8.18 -4.77 13.74
CA PRO A 81 7.60 -5.07 15.05
C PRO A 81 6.31 -5.91 14.97
N ALA A 82 6.09 -6.81 15.92
CA ALA A 82 4.89 -7.65 15.96
C ALA A 82 3.57 -6.84 15.93
N GLU A 83 3.55 -5.67 16.58
CA GLU A 83 2.41 -4.74 16.57
C GLU A 83 1.98 -4.30 15.15
N PHE A 84 2.91 -4.26 14.19
CA PHE A 84 2.58 -3.92 12.80
C PHE A 84 1.78 -5.05 12.14
N TYR A 85 2.10 -6.31 12.43
CA TYR A 85 1.32 -7.46 11.96
C TYR A 85 -0.05 -7.57 12.64
N GLU A 86 -0.21 -7.00 13.84
CA GLU A 86 -1.51 -6.89 14.51
C GLU A 86 -2.39 -5.81 13.90
N ARG A 87 -1.82 -4.66 13.53
CA ARG A 87 -2.53 -3.48 13.01
C ARG A 87 -2.77 -3.51 11.50
N TYR A 88 -1.87 -4.13 10.74
CA TYR A 88 -1.86 -4.12 9.29
C TYR A 88 -1.87 -5.53 8.70
N SER A 89 -2.46 -5.67 7.52
CA SER A 89 -2.23 -6.83 6.67
C SER A 89 -0.91 -6.59 5.94
N ILE A 90 0.07 -7.46 6.19
CA ILE A 90 1.41 -7.37 5.62
C ILE A 90 1.63 -8.59 4.76
N ASN A 91 1.74 -8.40 3.44
CA ASN A 91 1.89 -9.48 2.48
C ASN A 91 3.06 -9.21 1.53
N LYS A 92 3.92 -10.21 1.32
CA LYS A 92 5.01 -10.11 0.35
C LYS A 92 4.52 -10.63 -1.00
N SER A 93 4.11 -9.72 -1.89
CA SER A 93 3.54 -10.08 -3.20
C SER A 93 4.57 -10.37 -4.28
N ALA A 94 5.82 -9.90 -4.11
CA ALA A 94 6.95 -10.22 -4.98
C ALA A 94 8.27 -10.19 -4.18
N PRO A 95 9.39 -10.71 -4.70
CA PRO A 95 10.68 -10.66 -4.01
C PRO A 95 11.08 -9.26 -3.53
N PHE A 96 10.67 -8.22 -4.26
CA PHE A 96 10.97 -6.81 -4.00
C PHE A 96 9.74 -5.97 -3.58
N TYR A 97 8.57 -6.59 -3.35
CA TYR A 97 7.35 -5.90 -2.92
C TYR A 97 6.80 -6.48 -1.61
N LEU A 98 6.66 -5.62 -0.62
CA LEU A 98 5.93 -5.88 0.61
C LEU A 98 4.79 -4.88 0.74
N GLU A 99 3.57 -5.38 0.76
CA GLU A 99 2.34 -4.61 0.84
C GLU A 99 1.92 -4.42 2.29
N LEU A 100 1.53 -3.19 2.64
CA LEU A 100 1.00 -2.83 3.95
C LEU A 100 -0.39 -2.22 3.76
N LEU A 101 -1.41 -2.96 4.14
CA LEU A 101 -2.82 -2.57 4.03
C LEU A 101 -3.44 -2.45 5.42
N THR A 102 -4.33 -1.48 5.60
CA THR A 102 -5.14 -1.39 6.83
C THR A 102 -6.15 -2.53 6.85
N LYS A 103 -6.22 -3.28 7.97
CA LYS A 103 -7.08 -4.48 8.07
C LYS A 103 -8.57 -4.21 7.89
N ASN A 104 -9.00 -2.95 8.00
CA ASN A 104 -10.40 -2.55 7.97
C ASN A 104 -10.91 -2.17 6.56
N VAL A 105 -10.14 -2.41 5.50
CA VAL A 105 -10.64 -2.23 4.11
C VAL A 105 -11.30 -3.54 3.66
N ASP A 106 -12.53 -3.76 4.13
CA ASP A 106 -13.33 -4.92 3.72
C ASP A 106 -13.85 -4.73 2.28
N LYS A 107 -13.27 -5.47 1.33
CA LYS A 107 -13.73 -5.52 -0.07
C LYS A 107 -15.21 -5.94 -0.17
N GLY A 108 -15.71 -6.75 0.76
CA GLY A 108 -17.12 -7.16 0.81
C GLY A 108 -18.07 -6.00 1.12
N SER A 109 -17.68 -5.13 2.06
CA SER A 109 -18.39 -3.88 2.32
C SER A 109 -18.41 -2.95 1.11
N ALA A 110 -17.31 -2.88 0.35
CA ALA A 110 -17.23 -2.04 -0.85
C ALA A 110 -18.17 -2.53 -1.96
N ILE A 111 -18.26 -3.84 -2.18
CA ILE A 111 -19.21 -4.42 -3.15
C ILE A 111 -20.66 -4.19 -2.71
N THR A 112 -20.96 -4.36 -1.42
CA THR A 112 -22.30 -4.10 -0.88
C THR A 112 -22.70 -2.64 -1.08
N HIS A 113 -21.78 -1.71 -0.79
CA HIS A 113 -22.04 -0.28 -0.94
C HIS A 113 -22.17 0.15 -2.42
N LEU A 114 -21.44 -0.51 -3.33
CA LEU A 114 -21.58 -0.30 -4.76
C LEU A 114 -22.94 -0.82 -5.28
N ALA A 115 -23.35 -2.01 -4.83
CA ALA A 115 -24.64 -2.62 -5.18
C ALA A 115 -25.81 -1.70 -4.78
N GLU A 116 -25.78 -1.18 -3.55
CA GLU A 116 -26.78 -0.23 -3.05
C GLU A 116 -26.88 1.03 -3.91
N LYS A 117 -25.74 1.62 -4.31
CA LYS A 117 -25.72 2.80 -5.20
C LYS A 117 -26.26 2.52 -6.60
N LEU A 118 -26.12 1.29 -7.09
CA LEU A 118 -26.62 0.86 -8.39
C LEU A 118 -28.08 0.36 -8.32
N GLY A 119 -28.69 0.32 -7.13
CA GLY A 119 -30.05 -0.20 -6.93
C GLY A 119 -30.14 -1.72 -7.08
N LEU A 120 -29.01 -2.42 -6.94
CA LEU A 120 -28.90 -3.87 -7.07
C LEU A 120 -28.99 -4.53 -5.70
N THR A 121 -29.67 -5.66 -5.64
CA THR A 121 -29.75 -6.50 -4.44
C THR A 121 -28.53 -7.42 -4.32
N LYS A 122 -28.25 -7.94 -3.12
CA LYS A 122 -27.15 -8.90 -2.94
C LYS A 122 -27.30 -10.15 -3.82
N ASP A 123 -28.54 -10.57 -4.10
CA ASP A 123 -28.85 -11.72 -4.96
C ASP A 123 -28.52 -11.47 -6.44
N GLU A 124 -28.39 -10.21 -6.84
CA GLU A 124 -27.99 -9.78 -8.19
C GLU A 124 -26.48 -9.47 -8.29
N THR A 125 -25.74 -9.67 -7.20
CA THR A 125 -24.30 -9.43 -7.16
C THR A 125 -23.51 -10.71 -7.01
N MET A 126 -22.51 -10.89 -7.87
CA MET A 126 -21.54 -11.98 -7.78
C MET A 126 -20.16 -11.38 -7.57
N ALA A 127 -19.52 -11.71 -6.44
CA ALA A 127 -18.12 -11.40 -6.19
C ALA A 127 -17.27 -12.60 -6.63
N ILE A 128 -16.34 -12.39 -7.57
CA ILE A 128 -15.35 -13.39 -7.96
C ILE A 128 -13.99 -12.84 -7.52
N GLY A 129 -13.33 -13.55 -6.63
CA GLY A 129 -11.94 -13.28 -6.24
C GLY A 129 -11.18 -14.59 -6.21
N ASP A 130 -9.90 -14.54 -6.55
CA ASP A 130 -8.95 -15.52 -6.06
C ASP A 130 -8.15 -14.91 -4.89
N GLU A 131 -7.70 -15.83 -4.03
CA GLU A 131 -6.92 -15.67 -2.80
C GLU A 131 -7.65 -15.52 -1.45
N GLU A 132 -7.03 -16.20 -0.48
CA GLU A 132 -7.45 -16.72 0.83
C GLU A 132 -7.64 -15.64 1.92
#